data_AF-A0A1H5YAM4-F1
#
_entry.id   AF-A0A1H5YAM4-F1
#
_cell.length_a   1.000
_cell.length_b   1.000
_cell.length_c   1.000
_cell.angle_alpha   90.00
_cell.angle_beta   90.00
_cell.angle_gamma   90.00
#
_symmetry.space_group_name_H-M   'P 1'
#
loop_
_entity.id
_entity.type
_entity.pdbx_description
1 polymer ?
#
loop_
_entity_poly.entity_id
_entity_poly.type
_entity_poly.pdbx_seq_one_letter_code
_entity_poly.pdbx_strand_id
1 'polypeptide(L)'
;MKPDSSVSIALVLIIPILFLLNIVVAPVLNFFKKEITKLFFVNSIISLIIFYVMWSLWFLDYQERNNKAYYFKIANKDLEIRLSNTSDNFLISDSENISRIYGGNMKQGPILQY
;
A
#
# COMPACT_ATOMS: atom_id res chain seq x y z
N MET A 1 -10.31 10.08 -7.38
CA MET A 1 -11.20 9.94 -6.21
C MET A 1 -10.42 9.25 -5.10
N LYS A 2 -10.37 9.85 -3.89
CA LYS A 2 -9.87 9.16 -2.70
C LYS A 2 -10.90 8.07 -2.37
N PRO A 3 -10.53 6.77 -2.31
CA PRO A 3 -11.44 5.80 -1.72
C PRO A 3 -11.69 6.25 -0.29
N ASP A 4 -12.94 6.18 0.12
CA ASP A 4 -13.27 6.34 1.53
C ASP A 4 -12.34 5.43 2.34
N SER A 5 -11.77 5.93 3.43
CA SER A 5 -10.88 5.13 4.30
C SER A 5 -11.55 3.83 4.73
N SER A 6 -12.89 3.84 4.80
CA SER A 6 -13.76 2.68 5.01
C SER A 6 -13.58 1.57 3.95
N VAL A 7 -13.46 1.94 2.67
CA VAL A 7 -13.29 0.99 1.57
C VAL A 7 -11.89 0.37 1.59
N SER A 8 -10.86 1.17 1.90
CA SER A 8 -9.49 0.65 2.04
C SER A 8 -9.36 -0.30 3.23
N ILE A 9 -9.98 0.03 4.38
CA ILE A 9 -9.99 -0.87 5.55
C ILE A 9 -10.75 -2.16 5.24
N ALA A 10 -11.88 -2.08 4.52
CA ALA A 10 -12.67 -3.23 4.14
C ALA A 10 -11.89 -4.16 3.21
N LEU A 11 -11.15 -3.61 2.23
CA LEU A 11 -10.28 -4.39 1.36
C LEU A 11 -9.20 -5.11 2.17
N VAL A 12 -8.45 -4.39 3.03
CA VAL A 12 -7.39 -4.97 3.88
C VAL A 12 -7.89 -6.15 4.72
N LEU A 13 -9.15 -6.13 5.16
CA LEU A 13 -9.80 -7.23 5.88
C LEU A 13 -10.30 -8.36 4.96
N ILE A 14 -10.95 -8.04 3.85
CA ILE A 14 -11.57 -9.01 2.93
C ILE A 14 -10.54 -9.87 2.21
N ILE A 15 -9.38 -9.31 1.84
CA ILE A 15 -8.34 -10.02 1.08
C ILE A 15 -7.79 -11.25 1.82
N PRO A 16 -7.29 -11.15 3.07
CA PRO A 16 -6.81 -12.32 3.80
C PRO A 16 -7.93 -13.33 4.06
N ILE A 17 -9.17 -12.87 4.23
CA ILE A 17 -10.34 -13.76 4.36
C ILE A 17 -10.57 -14.55 3.07
N LEU A 18 -10.51 -13.93 1.90
CA LEU A 18 -10.66 -14.61 0.60
C LEU A 18 -9.52 -15.61 0.34
N PHE A 19 -8.29 -15.27 0.74
CA PHE A 19 -7.16 -16.19 0.67
C PHE A 19 -7.37 -17.43 1.56
N LEU A 20 -7.79 -17.23 2.81
CA LEU A 20 -8.13 -18.32 3.73
C LEU A 20 -9.27 -19.19 3.19
N LEU A 21 -10.32 -18.57 2.65
CA LEU A 21 -11.45 -19.27 2.02
C LEU A 21 -10.98 -20.17 0.87
N ASN A 22 -10.11 -19.66 -0.01
CA ASN A 22 -9.56 -20.44 -1.11
C ASN A 22 -8.69 -21.62 -0.63
N ILE A 23 -7.91 -21.45 0.45
CA ILE A 23 -7.14 -22.54 1.07
C ILE A 23 -8.05 -23.60 1.68
N VAL A 24 -9.20 -23.22 2.26
CA VAL A 24 -10.17 -24.17 2.86
C VAL A 24 -11.02 -24.87 1.81
N VAL A 25 -11.40 -24.17 0.74
CA VAL A 25 -12.25 -24.72 -0.33
C VAL A 25 -11.51 -25.76 -1.18
N ALA A 26 -10.21 -25.60 -1.40
CA ALA A 26 -9.40 -26.56 -2.16
C ALA A 26 -9.41 -28.01 -1.59
N PRO A 27 -9.13 -28.25 -0.29
CA PRO A 27 -9.19 -29.58 0.29
C PRO A 27 -10.63 -30.11 0.39
N VAL A 28 -11.63 -29.26 0.61
CA VAL A 28 -13.05 -29.68 0.60
C VAL A 28 -13.44 -30.20 -0.80
N LEU A 29 -13.07 -29.49 -1.87
CA LEU A 29 -13.31 -29.93 -3.25
C LEU A 29 -12.54 -31.21 -3.61
N ASN A 30 -11.36 -31.43 -3.01
CA ASN A 30 -10.55 -32.63 -3.24
C ASN A 30 -11.29 -33.93 -2.84
N PHE A 31 -12.21 -33.87 -1.88
CA PHE A 31 -13.04 -35.02 -1.50
C PHE A 31 -14.16 -35.34 -2.49
N PHE A 32 -14.67 -34.35 -3.23
CA PHE A 32 -15.82 -34.53 -4.13
C PHE A 32 -15.43 -34.63 -5.62
N LYS A 33 -14.47 -33.83 -6.10
CA LYS A 33 -14.04 -33.79 -7.51
C LYS A 33 -12.56 -33.40 -7.67
N LYS A 34 -11.68 -34.41 -7.72
CA LYS A 34 -10.22 -34.28 -7.84
C LYS A 34 -9.74 -33.47 -9.05
N GLU A 35 -10.42 -33.55 -10.19
CA GLU A 35 -9.98 -32.85 -11.41
C GLU A 35 -10.13 -31.32 -11.30
N ILE A 36 -11.20 -30.85 -10.65
CA ILE A 36 -11.49 -29.42 -10.50
C ILE A 36 -10.63 -28.80 -9.39
N THR A 37 -10.11 -29.63 -8.48
CA THR A 37 -9.26 -29.21 -7.36
C THR A 37 -7.99 -28.52 -7.84
N LYS A 38 -7.36 -29.03 -8.92
CA LYS A 38 -6.18 -28.38 -9.52
C LYS A 38 -6.51 -26.99 -10.05
N LEU A 39 -7.66 -26.81 -10.69
CA LEU A 39 -8.09 -25.51 -11.21
C LEU A 39 -8.32 -24.50 -10.07
N PHE A 40 -8.96 -24.92 -8.97
CA PHE A 40 -9.16 -24.06 -7.80
C PHE A 40 -7.85 -23.70 -7.09
N PHE A 41 -6.91 -24.64 -7.00
CA PHE A 41 -5.60 -24.38 -6.41
C PHE A 41 -4.76 -23.42 -7.25
N VAL A 42 -4.75 -23.59 -8.57
CA VAL A 42 -4.07 -22.64 -9.46
C VAL A 42 -4.76 -21.27 -9.39
N ASN A 43 -6.08 -21.22 -9.33
CA ASN A 43 -6.85 -19.98 -9.18
C ASN A 43 -6.54 -19.24 -7.87
N SER A 44 -6.33 -19.95 -6.76
CA SER A 44 -5.98 -19.30 -5.49
C SER A 44 -4.62 -18.61 -5.53
N ILE A 45 -3.64 -19.21 -6.21
CA ILE A 45 -2.31 -18.62 -6.41
C ILE A 45 -2.38 -17.43 -7.37
N ILE A 46 -3.03 -17.60 -8.53
CA ILE A 46 -3.13 -16.54 -9.55
C ILE A 46 -3.89 -15.33 -9.02
N SER A 47 -5.00 -15.55 -8.30
CA SER A 47 -5.77 -14.46 -7.72
C SER A 47 -4.97 -13.66 -6.69
N LEU A 48 -4.15 -14.33 -5.86
CA LEU A 48 -3.25 -13.65 -4.92
C LEU A 48 -2.22 -12.77 -5.65
N ILE A 49 -1.63 -13.27 -6.74
CA ILE A 49 -0.64 -12.53 -7.53
C ILE A 49 -1.28 -11.32 -8.21
N ILE A 50 -2.39 -11.51 -8.93
CA ILE A 50 -3.11 -10.41 -9.59
C ILE A 50 -3.48 -9.34 -8.58
N PHE A 51 -3.99 -9.76 -7.42
CA PHE A 51 -4.35 -8.84 -6.35
C PHE A 51 -3.14 -8.05 -5.86
N TYR A 52 -2.03 -8.72 -5.54
CA TYR A 52 -0.81 -8.07 -5.05
C TYR A 52 -0.28 -7.02 -6.04
N VAL A 53 -0.26 -7.35 -7.33
CA VAL A 53 0.17 -6.45 -8.39
C VAL A 53 -0.77 -5.25 -8.51
N MET A 54 -2.08 -5.49 -8.60
CA MET A 54 -3.06 -4.41 -8.69
C MET A 54 -3.01 -3.48 -7.47
N TRP A 55 -2.89 -4.03 -6.27
CA TRP A 55 -2.81 -3.26 -5.04
C TRP A 55 -1.54 -2.40 -4.98
N SER A 56 -0.39 -2.99 -5.34
CA SER A 56 0.89 -2.28 -5.34
C SER A 56 0.88 -1.12 -6.34
N LEU A 57 0.40 -1.36 -7.55
CA LEU A 57 0.27 -0.32 -8.58
C LEU A 57 -0.70 0.77 -8.16
N TRP A 58 -1.85 0.38 -7.59
CA TRP A 58 -2.85 1.32 -7.13
C TRP A 58 -2.35 2.19 -5.96
N PHE A 59 -1.62 1.60 -5.01
CA PHE A 59 -1.03 2.34 -3.89
C PHE A 59 0.05 3.32 -4.37
N LEU A 60 0.88 2.92 -5.32
CA LEU A 60 1.91 3.76 -5.92
C LEU A 60 1.28 4.99 -6.61
N ASP A 61 0.28 4.73 -7.47
CA ASP A 61 -0.49 5.76 -8.17
C ASP A 61 -1.26 6.68 -7.20
N TYR A 62 -1.79 6.14 -6.11
CA TYR A 62 -2.41 6.96 -5.05
C TYR A 62 -1.39 7.89 -4.38
N GLN A 63 -0.19 7.40 -4.05
CA GLN A 63 0.86 8.23 -3.45
C GLN A 63 1.32 9.33 -4.41
N GLU A 64 1.51 9.01 -5.69
CA GLU A 64 2.00 9.94 -6.71
C GLU A 64 0.98 11.04 -7.03
N ARG A 65 -0.32 10.71 -7.13
CA ARG A 65 -1.36 11.72 -7.36
C ARG A 65 -1.58 12.65 -6.18
N ASN A 66 -1.45 12.13 -4.96
CA ASN A 66 -1.82 12.87 -3.76
C ASN A 66 -0.63 13.54 -3.06
N ASN A 67 0.60 13.32 -3.52
CA ASN A 67 1.77 14.00 -2.97
C ASN A 67 2.62 14.56 -4.11
N LYS A 68 3.18 15.76 -3.91
CA LYS A 68 4.24 16.31 -4.76
C LYS A 68 5.57 16.13 -4.05
N ALA A 69 6.49 15.44 -4.70
CA ALA A 69 7.86 15.29 -4.24
C ALA A 69 8.75 16.36 -4.88
N TYR A 70 9.59 16.99 -4.07
CA TYR A 70 10.64 17.90 -4.49
C TYR A 70 11.97 17.35 -3.99
N TYR A 71 12.98 17.38 -4.85
CA TYR A 71 14.31 16.88 -4.56
C TYR A 71 15.30 18.02 -4.58
N PHE A 72 16.14 18.11 -3.55
CA PHE A 72 17.15 19.15 -3.44
C PHE A 72 18.39 18.59 -2.74
N LYS A 73 19.54 19.13 -3.13
CA LYS A 73 20.83 18.74 -2.60
C LYS A 73 21.38 19.86 -1.72
N ILE A 74 21.60 19.57 -0.43
CA ILE A 74 22.14 20.53 0.53
C ILE A 74 23.34 19.90 1.22
N ALA A 75 24.50 20.57 1.21
CA ALA A 75 25.72 20.12 1.89
C ALA A 75 26.08 18.64 1.63
N ASN A 76 25.94 18.22 0.37
CA ASN A 76 26.18 16.85 -0.11
C ASN A 76 25.20 15.78 0.41
N LYS A 77 24.03 16.19 0.90
CA LYS A 77 22.91 15.31 1.21
C LYS A 77 21.81 15.49 0.20
N ASP A 78 21.27 14.38 -0.28
CA ASP A 78 20.09 14.36 -1.12
C ASP A 78 18.85 14.29 -0.22
N LEU A 79 18.02 15.33 -0.29
CA LEU A 79 16.84 15.48 0.53
C LEU A 79 15.60 15.46 -0.35
N GLU A 80 14.54 14.83 0.16
CA GLU A 80 13.22 14.81 -0.45
C GLU A 80 12.23 15.51 0.47
N ILE A 81 11.49 16.51 -0.04
CA ILE A 81 10.27 17.03 0.60
C ILE A 81 9.07 16.46 -0.16
N ARG A 82 8.16 15.79 0.55
CA ARG A 82 6.82 15.46 0.04
C ARG A 82 5.79 16.40 0.65
N LEU A 83 5.04 17.09 -0.20
CA LEU A 83 3.86 17.84 0.21
C LEU A 83 2.59 17.09 -0.16
N SER A 84 1.65 17.00 0.76
CA SER A 84 0.34 16.43 0.46
C SER A 84 -0.51 17.41 -0.35
N ASN A 85 -1.14 16.94 -1.42
CA ASN A 85 -2.12 17.69 -2.20
C ASN A 85 -3.50 17.71 -1.53
N THR A 86 -3.69 16.90 -0.48
CA THR A 86 -5.00 16.69 0.18
C THR A 86 -5.02 17.14 1.64
N SER A 87 -3.88 17.56 2.17
CA SER A 87 -3.74 18.06 3.54
C SER A 87 -2.63 19.11 3.59
N ASP A 88 -2.60 19.95 4.62
CA ASP A 88 -1.52 20.92 4.82
C ASP A 88 -0.24 20.27 5.39
N ASN A 89 -0.07 18.95 5.24
CA ASN A 89 1.06 18.21 5.83
C ASN A 89 2.23 18.10 4.86
N PHE A 90 3.43 18.09 5.41
CA PHE A 90 4.68 17.84 4.70
C PHE A 90 5.52 16.79 5.40
N LEU A 91 6.38 16.12 4.63
CA LEU A 91 7.39 15.19 5.09
C LEU A 91 8.73 15.57 4.46
N ILE A 92 9.80 15.51 5.23
CA ILE A 92 11.19 15.70 4.80
C ILE A 92 11.95 14.44 5.13
N SER A 93 12.61 13.85 4.16
CA SER A 93 13.43 12.65 4.34
C SER A 93 14.79 12.81 3.70
N ASP A 94 15.80 12.25 4.35
CA ASP A 94 17.13 12.03 3.77
C ASP A 94 17.06 10.79 2.87
N SER A 95 17.38 10.93 1.58
CA SER A 95 17.23 9.83 0.62
C SER A 95 18.19 8.68 0.89
N GLU A 96 19.34 8.96 1.51
CA GLU A 96 20.33 7.96 1.91
C GLU A 96 20.04 7.39 3.30
N ASN A 97 19.22 8.07 4.10
CA ASN A 97 18.93 7.68 5.48
C ASN A 97 17.44 7.80 5.85
N ILE A 98 16.69 6.77 5.48
CA ILE A 98 15.27 6.55 5.77
C ILE A 98 14.87 6.58 7.25
N SER A 99 15.83 6.55 8.19
CA SER A 99 15.54 6.70 9.63
C SER A 99 15.29 8.15 10.05
N ARG A 100 15.62 9.14 9.20
CA ARG A 100 15.47 10.57 9.49
C ARG A 100 14.34 11.16 8.66
N ILE A 101 13.12 11.04 9.19
CA ILE A 101 11.91 11.59 8.59
C ILE A 101 11.33 12.65 9.52
N TYR A 102 11.23 13.89 9.02
CA TYR A 102 10.62 15.01 9.74
C TYR A 102 9.28 15.34 9.11
N GLY A 103 8.20 15.32 9.89
CA GLY A 103 6.86 15.65 9.43
C GLY A 103 6.32 16.89 10.12
N GLY A 104 5.44 17.63 9.46
CA GLY A 104 4.79 18.79 10.07
C GLY A 104 3.54 19.22 9.32
N ASN A 105 2.81 20.17 9.91
CA ASN A 105 1.65 20.80 9.30
C ASN A 105 1.97 22.27 9.00
N MET A 106 1.78 22.70 7.75
CA MET A 106 2.13 24.05 7.29
C MET A 106 1.32 25.15 8.00
N LYS A 107 0.17 24.83 8.59
CA LYS A 107 -0.65 25.79 9.35
C LYS A 107 -0.32 25.86 10.84
N GLN A 108 0.25 24.80 11.42
CA GLN A 108 0.51 24.71 12.86
C GLN A 108 2.00 24.74 13.21
N GLY A 109 2.89 24.70 12.21
CA GLY A 109 4.34 24.63 12.40
C GLY A 109 4.85 23.18 12.50
N PRO A 110 6.18 22.97 12.52
CA PRO A 110 6.78 21.64 12.61
C PRO A 110 6.52 21.01 13.98
N ILE A 111 5.99 19.78 14.00
CA ILE A 111 5.83 18.98 15.22
C ILE A 111 7.09 18.12 15.32
N LEU A 112 8.07 18.60 16.08
CA LEU A 112 9.26 17.80 16.41
C LEU A 112 8.83 16.67 17.34
N GLN A 113 8.87 15.41 16.85
CA GLN A 113 8.85 14.25 17.73
C GLN A 113 10.31 13.87 18.03
N TYR A 114 10.64 13.87 19.32
CA TYR A 114 11.96 13.55 19.89
C TYR A 114 12.32 12.07 19.78
#